data_AF-C4K9D5-F1
#
_entry.id   AF-C4K9D5-F1
#
_cell.length_a   1.000
_cell.length_b   1.000
_cell.length_c   1.000
_cell.angle_alpha   90.00
_cell.angle_beta   90.00
_cell.angle_gamma   90.00
#
_symmetry.space_group_name_H-M   'P 1'
#
loop_
_entity.id
_entity.type
_entity.pdbx_description
1 polymer ?
#
loop_
_entity_poly.entity_id
_entity_poly.type
_entity_poly.pdbx_seq_one_letter_code
_entity_poly.pdbx_strand_id
1 'polypeptide(L)'
;MSHTVTVVFGGEREYEFPLRDADVASTTKEQARSWLAREFEDLECTPSNPMGKVLVLDMVLNVAKYGGESRFEQAGEWARKYALHTAVALDRPTVRVDVSSFVVG
;
A
#
# COMPACT_ATOMS: atom_id res chain seq x y z
N MET A 1 -6.20 -10.14 15.74
CA MET A 1 -6.64 -8.74 15.54
C MET A 1 -6.72 -8.56 14.04
N SER A 2 -7.90 -8.49 13.46
CA SER A 2 -8.03 -8.37 12.00
C SER A 2 -7.35 -7.08 11.51
N HIS A 3 -6.41 -7.21 10.59
CA HIS A 3 -5.82 -6.06 9.92
C HIS A 3 -6.65 -5.73 8.69
N THR A 4 -6.91 -4.46 8.42
CA THR A 4 -7.69 -4.01 7.27
C THR A 4 -6.98 -2.84 6.60
N VAL A 5 -6.82 -2.92 5.29
CA VAL A 5 -6.30 -1.82 4.48
C VAL A 5 -7.36 -1.40 3.49
N THR A 6 -7.62 -0.11 3.45
CA THR A 6 -8.64 0.47 2.58
C THR A 6 -8.00 1.47 1.64
N VAL A 7 -8.21 1.29 0.34
CA VAL A 7 -7.61 2.14 -0.71
C VAL A 7 -8.70 2.94 -1.40
N VAL A 8 -8.53 4.26 -1.45
CA VAL A 8 -9.56 5.22 -1.89
C VAL A 8 -9.04 6.01 -3.08
N PHE A 9 -9.76 5.96 -4.19
CA PHE A 9 -9.46 6.72 -5.42
C PHE A 9 -10.38 7.94 -5.59
N GLY A 10 -11.22 8.22 -4.59
CA GLY A 10 -12.09 9.40 -4.50
C GLY A 10 -13.52 9.13 -4.96
N GLY A 11 -14.48 9.85 -4.37
CA GLY A 11 -15.92 9.58 -4.54
C GLY A 11 -16.32 8.29 -3.82
N GLU A 12 -17.09 7.44 -4.51
CA GLU A 12 -17.53 6.12 -4.00
C GLU A 12 -16.55 4.97 -4.32
N ARG A 13 -15.35 5.30 -4.81
CA ARG A 13 -14.32 4.32 -5.22
C ARG A 13 -13.40 4.00 -4.06
N GLU A 14 -13.85 3.07 -3.24
CA GLU A 14 -13.16 2.59 -2.05
C GLU A 14 -13.08 1.06 -2.06
N TYR A 15 -11.87 0.54 -1.86
CA TYR A 15 -11.59 -0.89 -1.91
C TYR A 15 -11.01 -1.34 -0.58
N GLU A 16 -11.75 -2.17 0.14
CA GLU A 16 -11.34 -2.71 1.44
C GLU A 16 -10.71 -4.10 1.28
N PHE A 17 -9.55 -4.28 1.91
CA PHE A 17 -8.78 -5.51 1.90
C PHE A 17 -8.58 -6.01 3.34
N PRO A 18 -9.41 -6.95 3.80
CA PRO A 18 -9.19 -7.62 5.08
C PRO A 18 -8.01 -8.59 4.95
N LEU A 19 -7.12 -8.55 5.94
CA LEU A 19 -5.91 -9.36 6.01
C LEU A 19 -5.99 -10.33 7.17
N ARG A 20 -5.42 -11.52 6.99
CA ARG A 20 -5.34 -12.52 8.06
C ARG A 20 -4.13 -12.20 8.95
N ASP A 21 -4.32 -12.33 10.25
CA ASP A 21 -3.24 -12.19 11.24
C ASP A 21 -2.02 -13.06 10.91
N ALA A 22 -2.22 -14.28 10.39
CA ALA A 22 -1.14 -15.18 10.01
C ALA A 22 -0.26 -14.65 8.86
N ASP A 23 -0.86 -13.95 7.89
CA ASP A 23 -0.14 -13.37 6.76
C ASP A 23 0.70 -12.17 7.22
N VAL A 24 0.13 -11.34 8.11
CA VAL A 24 0.82 -10.20 8.71
C VAL A 24 1.98 -10.67 9.60
N ALA A 25 1.75 -11.68 10.45
CA ALA A 25 2.76 -12.22 11.36
C ALA A 25 3.90 -12.95 10.65
N SER A 26 3.66 -13.50 9.46
CA SER A 26 4.68 -14.16 8.65
C SER A 26 5.51 -13.21 7.77
N THR A 27 5.11 -11.93 7.67
CA THR A 27 5.78 -10.91 6.87
C THR A 27 6.52 -9.93 7.77
N THR A 28 7.80 -9.70 7.51
CA THR A 28 8.58 -8.71 8.28
C THR A 28 8.46 -7.30 7.70
N LYS A 29 8.74 -6.28 8.53
CA LYS A 29 8.78 -4.88 8.09
C LYS A 29 9.79 -4.64 6.97
N GLU A 30 10.92 -5.34 7.00
CA GLU A 30 11.94 -5.30 5.96
C GLU A 30 11.39 -5.86 4.64
N GLN A 31 10.76 -7.04 4.67
CA GLN A 31 10.16 -7.65 3.48
C GLN A 31 9.09 -6.75 2.86
N ALA A 32 8.24 -6.14 3.71
CA ALA A 32 7.20 -5.23 3.26
C ALA A 32 7.77 -3.97 2.59
N ARG A 33 8.81 -3.37 3.19
CA ARG A 33 9.51 -2.22 2.59
C ARG A 33 10.20 -2.58 1.28
N SER A 34 10.86 -3.73 1.23
CA SER A 34 11.54 -4.20 0.01
C SER A 34 10.54 -4.48 -1.12
N TRP A 35 9.37 -5.03 -0.81
CA TRP A 35 8.33 -5.23 -1.82
C TRP A 35 7.79 -3.89 -2.34
N LEU A 36 7.45 -2.96 -1.45
CA LEU A 36 6.99 -1.62 -1.84
C LEU A 36 8.04 -0.85 -2.67
N ALA A 37 9.32 -0.93 -2.29
CA ALA A 37 10.41 -0.31 -3.05
C ALA A 37 10.53 -0.92 -4.45
N ARG A 38 10.46 -2.25 -4.57
CA ARG A 38 10.50 -2.93 -5.86
C ARG A 38 9.33 -2.53 -6.77
N GLU A 39 8.11 -2.49 -6.23
CA GLU A 39 6.94 -2.05 -7.00
C GLU A 39 7.04 -0.58 -7.38
N PHE A 40 7.59 0.27 -6.50
CA PHE A 40 7.85 1.68 -6.79
C PHE A 40 8.80 1.83 -7.99
N GLU A 41 9.88 1.04 -8.02
CA GLU A 41 10.83 1.00 -9.15
C GLU A 41 10.20 0.42 -10.43
N ASP A 42 9.45 -0.69 -10.33
CA ASP A 42 8.82 -1.37 -11.47
C ASP A 42 7.76 -0.50 -12.15
N LEU A 43 7.02 0.29 -11.36
CA LEU A 43 6.04 1.26 -11.84
C LEU A 43 6.68 2.56 -12.35
N GLU A 44 8.02 2.61 -12.43
CA GLU A 44 8.80 3.79 -12.84
C GLU A 44 8.43 5.05 -12.06
N CYS A 45 8.07 4.88 -10.77
CA CYS A 45 7.72 5.99 -9.91
C CYS A 45 8.96 6.87 -9.71
N THR A 46 8.79 8.19 -9.82
CA THR A 46 9.87 9.12 -9.49
C THR A 46 9.80 9.44 -8.00
N PRO A 47 10.90 9.30 -7.24
CA PRO A 47 10.90 9.69 -5.84
C PRO A 47 10.59 11.17 -5.72
N SER A 48 9.53 11.51 -4.97
CA SER A 48 9.08 12.88 -4.76
C SER A 48 10.17 13.79 -4.19
N ASN A 49 11.20 13.22 -3.55
CA ASN A 49 12.33 13.95 -2.97
C ASN A 49 13.68 13.33 -3.38
N PRO A 50 14.49 13.99 -4.25
CA PRO A 50 15.79 13.46 -4.71
C PRO A 50 16.90 13.55 -3.64
N MET A 51 16.64 14.20 -2.50
CA MET A 51 17.55 14.26 -1.36
C MET A 51 16.82 13.82 -0.08
N GLY A 52 17.02 12.57 0.34
CA GLY A 52 16.56 12.05 1.62
C GLY A 52 15.66 10.82 1.50
N LYS A 53 15.73 9.95 2.52
CA LYS A 53 15.00 8.68 2.62
C LYS A 53 13.54 8.83 2.15
N VAL A 54 13.16 8.12 1.09
CA VAL A 54 11.75 8.01 0.69
C VAL A 54 10.97 7.46 1.88
N LEU A 55 9.94 8.19 2.30
CA LEU A 55 9.09 7.76 3.42
C LEU A 55 8.27 6.55 2.97
N VAL A 56 8.06 5.59 3.86
CA VAL A 56 7.19 4.43 3.59
C VAL A 56 5.80 4.86 3.14
N LEU A 57 5.29 5.96 3.70
CA LEU A 57 4.01 6.56 3.30
C LEU A 57 4.01 7.02 1.84
N ASP A 58 5.10 7.65 1.38
CA ASP A 58 5.24 8.11 0.00
C ASP A 58 5.33 6.93 -0.97
N MET A 59 6.03 5.84 -0.61
CA MET A 59 6.04 4.61 -1.40
C MET A 59 4.65 3.99 -1.49
N VAL A 60 3.94 3.86 -0.36
CA VAL A 60 2.57 3.31 -0.31
C VAL A 60 1.63 4.10 -1.22
N LEU A 61 1.66 5.43 -1.14
CA LEU A 61 0.81 6.31 -1.95
C LEU A 61 1.14 6.23 -3.44
N ASN A 62 2.42 6.30 -3.80
CA ASN A 62 2.85 6.23 -5.19
C ASN A 62 2.57 4.85 -5.81
N VAL A 63 2.88 3.75 -5.12
CA VAL A 63 2.58 2.41 -5.62
C VAL A 63 1.07 2.21 -5.85
N ALA A 64 0.20 2.73 -4.96
CA ALA A 64 -1.24 2.70 -5.22
C ALA A 64 -1.66 3.57 -6.42
N LYS A 65 -1.12 4.80 -6.49
CA LYS A 65 -1.42 5.74 -7.57
C LYS A 65 -1.03 5.20 -8.94
N TYR A 66 0.20 4.71 -9.08
CA TYR A 66 0.76 4.22 -10.33
C TYR A 66 0.35 2.78 -10.63
N GLY A 67 0.08 1.96 -9.62
CA GLY A 67 -0.51 0.63 -9.80
C GLY A 67 -1.92 0.67 -10.38
N GLY A 68 -2.62 1.78 -10.18
CA GLY A 68 -3.88 2.10 -10.83
C GLY A 68 -5.09 1.42 -10.20
N GLU A 69 -6.23 2.11 -10.25
CA GLU A 69 -7.51 1.70 -9.66
C GLU A 69 -7.95 0.29 -10.09
N SER A 70 -7.77 -0.06 -11.37
CA SER A 70 -8.23 -1.34 -11.91
C SER A 70 -7.62 -2.56 -11.20
N ARG A 71 -6.38 -2.47 -10.70
CA ARG A 71 -5.77 -3.59 -9.94
C ARG A 71 -6.47 -3.79 -8.59
N PHE A 72 -6.93 -2.70 -7.97
CA PHE A 72 -7.68 -2.72 -6.71
C PHE A 72 -9.12 -3.17 -6.93
N GLU A 73 -9.77 -2.70 -8.00
CA GLU A 73 -11.11 -3.13 -8.41
C GLU A 73 -11.17 -4.64 -8.67
N GLN A 74 -10.16 -5.21 -9.34
CA GLN A 74 -10.08 -6.64 -9.61
C GLN A 74 -9.84 -7.48 -8.34
N ALA A 75 -9.46 -6.86 -7.22
CA ALA A 75 -9.10 -7.51 -5.97
C ALA A 75 -8.14 -8.72 -6.15
N GLY A 76 -7.22 -8.58 -7.11
CA GLY A 76 -6.29 -9.63 -7.52
C GLY A 76 -5.19 -9.89 -6.49
N GLU A 77 -4.28 -10.81 -6.82
CA GLU A 77 -3.14 -11.14 -5.96
C GLU A 77 -2.26 -9.91 -5.68
N TRP A 78 -2.07 -9.05 -6.68
CA TRP A 78 -1.30 -7.82 -6.53
C TRP A 78 -1.89 -6.88 -5.47
N ALA A 79 -3.21 -6.62 -5.50
CA ALA A 79 -3.87 -5.74 -4.53
C ALA A 79 -3.83 -6.32 -3.10
N ARG A 80 -3.96 -7.64 -2.97
CA ARG A 80 -3.81 -8.33 -1.68
C ARG A 80 -2.39 -8.20 -1.12
N LYS A 81 -1.36 -8.38 -1.95
CA LYS A 81 0.05 -8.18 -1.56
C LYS A 81 0.29 -6.74 -1.16
N TYR A 82 -0.21 -5.78 -1.94
CA TYR A 82 -0.12 -4.36 -1.61
C TYR A 82 -0.71 -4.06 -0.23
N ALA A 83 -1.93 -4.53 0.05
CA ALA A 83 -2.58 -4.37 1.34
C ALA A 83 -1.74 -4.98 2.47
N LEU A 84 -1.30 -6.23 2.30
CA LEU A 84 -0.48 -6.93 3.28
C LEU A 84 0.79 -6.17 3.63
N HIS A 85 1.58 -5.80 2.62
CA HIS A 85 2.83 -5.09 2.81
C HIS A 85 2.59 -3.67 3.37
N THR A 86 1.50 -3.01 3.00
CA THR A 86 1.13 -1.70 3.57
C THR A 86 0.84 -1.81 5.07
N ALA A 87 0.01 -2.77 5.49
CA ALA A 87 -0.31 -2.96 6.90
C ALA A 87 0.94 -3.27 7.74
N VAL A 88 1.79 -4.17 7.24
CA VAL A 88 3.04 -4.57 7.90
C VAL A 88 4.04 -3.41 7.96
N ALA A 89 4.24 -2.70 6.84
CA ALA A 89 5.23 -1.62 6.76
C ALA A 89 4.87 -0.43 7.66
N LEU A 90 3.57 -0.17 7.85
CA LEU A 90 3.04 0.90 8.70
C LEU A 90 2.82 0.45 10.15
N ASP A 91 2.80 -0.86 10.42
CA ASP A 91 2.57 -1.43 11.75
C ASP A 91 1.23 -1.01 12.35
N ARG A 92 0.18 -0.95 11.51
CA ARG A 92 -1.16 -0.49 11.90
C ARG A 92 -2.21 -1.55 11.60
N PRO A 93 -3.17 -1.79 12.53
CA PRO A 93 -4.27 -2.72 12.31
C PRO A 93 -5.29 -2.20 11.30
N THR A 94 -5.44 -0.88 11.17
CA THR A 94 -6.32 -0.27 10.18
C THR A 94 -5.53 0.82 9.46
N VAL A 95 -5.50 0.75 8.14
CA VAL A 95 -4.84 1.74 7.28
C VAL A 95 -5.83 2.22 6.23
N ARG A 96 -5.97 3.54 6.09
CA ARG A 96 -6.69 4.15 4.97
C ARG A 96 -5.70 4.86 4.05
N VAL A 97 -5.56 4.38 2.83
CA VAL A 97 -4.74 5.00 1.78
C VAL A 97 -5.65 5.81 0.87
N ASP A 98 -5.66 7.12 1.01
CA ASP A 98 -6.37 8.02 0.11
C ASP A 98 -5.44 8.50 -1.01
N VAL A 99 -5.57 7.87 -2.17
CA VAL A 99 -4.81 8.19 -3.37
C VAL A 99 -5.25 9.52 -3.96
N SER A 100 -6.53 9.87 -3.85
CA SER A 100 -7.10 11.10 -4.39
C SER A 100 -6.64 12.35 -3.62
N SER A 101 -6.58 12.24 -2.30
CA SER A 101 -6.09 13.30 -1.40
C SER A 101 -4.57 13.21 -1.16
N PHE A 102 -3.93 12.13 -1.59
CA PHE A 102 -2.52 11.80 -1.35
C PHE A 102 -2.17 11.77 0.16
N VAL A 103 -2.99 11.07 0.96
CA VAL A 103 -2.89 10.99 2.43
C VAL A 103 -3.05 9.55 2.90
N VAL A 104 -2.36 9.18 3.98
CA VAL A 104 -2.54 7.89 4.67
C VAL A 104 -2.98 8.12 6.11
N GLY A 105 -4.09 7.50 6.51
CA GLY A 105 -4.71 7.55 7.84
C GLY A 105 -4.52 6.26 8.63
#